data_AF-I0QRW4-F1
#
_entry.id   AF-I0QRW4-F1
#
_cell.length_a   1.000
_cell.length_b   1.000
_cell.length_c   1.000
_cell.angle_alpha   90.00
_cell.angle_beta   90.00
_cell.angle_gamma   90.00
#
_symmetry.space_group_name_H-M   'P 1'
#
loop_
_entity.id
_entity.type
_entity.pdbx_description
1 polymer ?
#
loop_
_entity_poly.entity_id
_entity_poly.type
_entity_poly.pdbx_seq_one_letter_code
_entity_poly.pdbx_strand_id
1 'polypeptide(L)'
;MSETTELSVIEIKPEQAPAIYVANGLDQYLLQIREYAREAPDVTTKKGRDRIGSLALLVGKSKKLIEEPGRSYLKHLKEAVKPAEEELRRFTRECDAIRDAILKPRAEWEAERERIAAAKAAEQEKLRIEAEQLAAAEVLRKQKEVDHELALLMNTQFDRDAADAQAEAERQRIAHEEEIKRQAVEQARIDAEQEAKREREESAQREAALKLKVEQEERAKIEVEQKAEREKKEASEKVERDKKEALERAEQEKQDAIAAEQRKQQEAEQRRLAEEKRIKDEADKRAANIEHQKNINHQVIAILTKSGISTECAQDCVIAIVKHQREAAASGQHPPVQINY
;
A
#
# COMPACT_ATOMS: atom_id res chain seq x y z
N MET A 1 131.03 29.07 0.17
CA MET A 1 130.26 30.15 0.81
C MET A 1 129.08 30.44 -0.10
N SER A 2 127.97 29.74 0.12
CA SER A 2 126.74 29.90 -0.66
C SER A 2 125.98 31.10 -0.11
N GLU A 3 125.91 32.17 -0.88
CA GLU A 3 125.05 33.32 -0.61
C GLU A 3 123.59 32.85 -0.60
N THR A 4 123.02 32.72 0.60
CA THR A 4 121.57 32.64 0.77
C THR A 4 121.00 34.01 0.44
N THR A 5 120.53 34.18 -0.79
CA THR A 5 119.61 35.26 -1.18
C THR A 5 118.34 35.13 -0.33
N GLU A 6 118.34 35.83 0.80
CA GLU A 6 117.12 36.10 1.55
C GLU A 6 116.19 36.90 0.62
N LEU A 7 115.04 36.32 0.26
CA LEU A 7 113.89 37.11 -0.19
C LEU A 7 113.70 38.21 0.84
N SER A 8 114.03 39.44 0.47
CA SER A 8 113.56 40.60 1.18
C SER A 8 112.07 40.40 1.36
N VAL A 9 111.65 40.40 2.62
CA VAL A 9 110.25 40.43 3.02
C VAL A 9 109.72 41.76 2.46
N ILE A 10 109.15 41.75 1.26
CA ILE A 10 108.67 42.96 0.59
C ILE A 10 107.44 43.42 1.36
N GLU A 11 107.63 44.31 2.33
CA GLU A 11 106.55 45.04 2.96
C GLU A 11 105.93 45.97 1.91
N ILE A 12 104.71 45.65 1.47
CA ILE A 12 103.95 46.51 0.55
C ILE A 12 103.49 47.73 1.35
N LYS A 13 104.05 48.89 1.04
CA LYS A 13 103.61 50.15 1.66
C LYS A 13 102.19 50.51 1.16
N PRO A 14 101.34 51.12 2.01
CA PRO A 14 99.98 51.52 1.62
C PRO A 14 99.92 52.40 0.37
N GLU A 15 100.94 53.24 0.14
CA GLU A 15 101.03 54.14 -1.02
C GLU A 15 101.23 53.39 -2.35
N GLN A 16 101.79 52.17 -2.30
CA GLN A 16 102.01 51.33 -3.48
C GLN A 16 100.78 50.46 -3.80
N ALA A 17 99.81 50.38 -2.87
CA ALA A 17 98.63 49.55 -3.01
C ALA A 17 97.79 49.85 -4.28
N PRO A 18 97.54 51.13 -4.66
CA PRO A 18 96.79 51.42 -5.90
C PRO A 18 97.49 50.96 -7.18
N ALA A 19 98.82 50.89 -7.20
CA ALA A 19 99.60 50.47 -8.36
C ALA A 19 99.78 48.94 -8.44
N ILE A 20 99.76 48.26 -7.29
CA ILE A 20 100.01 46.82 -7.18
C ILE A 20 98.71 46.00 -7.22
N TYR A 21 97.64 46.44 -6.56
CA TYR A 21 96.36 45.72 -6.51
C TYR A 21 95.46 46.08 -7.70
N VAL A 22 96.02 45.95 -8.90
CA VAL A 22 95.32 46.07 -10.18
C VAL A 22 95.30 44.72 -10.89
N ALA A 23 94.54 44.59 -11.97
CA ALA A 23 94.53 43.38 -12.77
C ALA A 23 95.97 43.00 -13.18
N ASN A 24 96.39 41.78 -12.83
CA ASN A 24 97.73 41.23 -13.08
C ASN A 24 98.91 41.95 -12.40
N GLY A 25 98.65 42.89 -11.48
CA GLY A 25 99.71 43.65 -10.78
C GLY A 25 100.53 42.81 -9.79
N LEU A 26 100.02 41.65 -9.36
CA LEU A 26 100.67 40.74 -8.42
C LEU A 26 101.55 39.67 -9.09
N ASP A 27 101.54 39.59 -10.42
CA ASP A 27 102.18 38.50 -11.17
C ASP A 27 103.70 38.44 -10.95
N GLN A 28 104.35 39.61 -10.77
CA GLN A 28 105.78 39.68 -10.48
C GLN A 28 106.14 39.02 -9.14
N TYR A 29 105.32 39.20 -8.11
CA TYR A 29 105.52 38.56 -6.81
C TYR A 29 105.26 37.05 -6.90
N LEU A 30 104.27 36.63 -7.68
CA LEU A 30 103.99 35.21 -7.92
C LEU A 30 105.13 34.51 -8.68
N LEU A 31 105.73 35.17 -9.67
CA LEU A 31 106.88 34.66 -10.40
C LEU A 31 108.10 34.49 -9.49
N GLN A 32 108.36 35.47 -8.62
CA GLN A 32 109.42 35.35 -7.61
C GLN A 32 109.16 34.16 -6.68
N ILE A 33 107.97 34.05 -6.09
CA ILE A 33 107.61 32.93 -5.20
C ILE A 33 107.77 31.57 -5.90
N ARG A 34 107.40 31.47 -7.19
CA ARG A 34 107.58 30.24 -8.00
C ARG A 34 109.05 29.88 -8.21
N GLU A 35 109.91 30.87 -8.44
CA GLU A 35 111.35 30.63 -8.63
C GLU A 35 111.99 30.08 -7.34
N TYR A 36 111.61 30.60 -6.17
CA TYR A 36 112.07 30.06 -4.89
C TYR A 36 111.48 28.68 -4.56
N ALA A 37 110.26 28.41 -5.00
CA ALA A 37 109.64 27.09 -4.87
C ALA A 37 110.22 26.04 -5.85
N ARG A 38 111.10 26.44 -6.79
CA ARG A 38 111.74 25.55 -7.76
C ARG A 38 112.92 24.77 -7.17
N GLU A 39 113.49 25.23 -6.05
CA GLU A 39 114.47 24.47 -5.28
C GLU A 39 113.83 23.12 -4.86
N ALA A 40 114.47 22.00 -5.19
CA ALA A 40 114.02 20.65 -4.83
C ALA A 40 115.01 20.03 -3.81
N PRO A 41 114.84 20.28 -2.49
CA PRO A 41 115.73 19.71 -1.49
C PRO A 41 115.61 18.20 -1.37
N ASP A 42 116.71 17.52 -1.03
CA ASP A 42 116.75 16.06 -0.85
C ASP A 42 115.96 15.59 0.39
N VAL A 43 114.84 14.91 0.14
CA VAL A 43 113.90 14.38 1.15
C VAL A 43 114.49 13.27 2.04
N THR A 44 115.59 12.64 1.64
CA THR A 44 116.21 11.55 2.41
C THR A 44 116.96 12.09 3.63
N THR A 45 117.45 13.34 3.55
CA THR A 45 118.16 14.00 4.66
C THR A 45 117.21 14.78 5.57
N LYS A 46 117.53 14.84 6.88
CA LYS A 46 116.78 15.69 7.83
C LYS A 46 116.83 17.17 7.41
N LYS A 47 118.00 17.64 6.97
CA LYS A 47 118.20 19.02 6.50
C LYS A 47 117.33 19.38 5.29
N GLY A 48 117.17 18.46 4.32
CA GLY A 48 116.31 18.70 3.17
C GLY A 48 114.81 18.73 3.54
N ARG A 49 114.36 17.87 4.46
CA ARG A 49 112.98 17.94 4.99
C ARG A 49 112.73 19.25 5.75
N ASP A 50 113.67 19.71 6.56
CA ASP A 50 113.58 20.99 7.28
C ASP A 50 113.58 22.19 6.30
N ARG A 51 114.32 22.09 5.18
CA ARG A 51 114.33 23.11 4.12
C ARG A 51 113.00 23.19 3.37
N ILE A 52 112.37 22.04 3.07
CA ILE A 52 111.02 22.00 2.46
C ILE A 52 110.00 22.70 3.37
N GLY A 53 110.03 22.42 4.68
CA GLY A 53 109.19 23.11 5.66
C GLY A 53 109.44 24.63 5.71
N SER A 54 110.71 25.02 5.63
CA SER A 54 111.10 26.43 5.62
C SER A 54 110.64 27.17 4.37
N LEU A 55 110.73 26.55 3.18
CA LEU A 55 110.24 27.10 1.92
C LEU A 55 108.71 27.25 1.94
N ALA A 56 107.98 26.26 2.43
CA ALA A 56 106.52 26.34 2.57
C ALA A 56 106.09 27.45 3.55
N LEU A 57 106.78 27.60 4.67
CA LEU A 57 106.52 28.68 5.63
C LEU A 57 106.79 30.07 5.02
N LEU A 58 107.83 30.19 4.20
CA LEU A 58 108.16 31.43 3.51
C LEU A 58 107.06 31.84 2.52
N VAL A 59 106.58 30.91 1.69
CA VAL A 59 105.43 31.12 0.78
C VAL A 59 104.20 31.57 1.57
N GLY A 60 103.92 30.93 2.71
CA GLY A 60 102.80 31.28 3.58
C GLY A 60 102.91 32.69 4.19
N LYS A 61 104.11 33.10 4.62
CA LYS A 61 104.39 34.45 5.12
C LYS A 61 104.26 35.50 4.01
N SER A 62 104.85 35.25 2.84
CA SER A 62 104.76 36.15 1.68
C SER A 62 103.31 36.33 1.21
N LYS A 63 102.50 35.26 1.18
CA LYS A 63 101.06 35.35 0.90
C LYS A 63 100.37 36.29 1.88
N LYS A 64 100.57 36.09 3.20
CA LYS A 64 99.89 36.89 4.22
C LYS A 64 100.26 38.37 4.12
N LEU A 65 101.54 38.67 3.91
CA LEU A 65 102.06 40.03 3.79
C LEU A 65 101.55 40.78 2.56
N ILE A 66 101.22 40.07 1.47
CA ILE A 66 100.63 40.67 0.27
C ILE A 66 99.10 40.77 0.40
N GLU A 67 98.45 39.81 1.05
CA GLU A 67 96.99 39.80 1.17
C GLU A 67 96.45 40.85 2.15
N GLU A 68 97.13 41.04 3.29
CA GLU A 68 96.66 41.89 4.39
C GLU A 68 96.60 43.40 4.02
N PRO A 69 97.60 43.99 3.34
CA PRO A 69 97.51 45.35 2.82
C PRO A 69 96.46 45.49 1.71
N GLY A 70 96.28 44.47 0.87
CA GLY A 70 95.26 44.45 -0.18
C GLY A 70 93.83 44.47 0.39
N ARG A 71 93.57 43.69 1.45
CA ARG A 71 92.29 43.73 2.18
C ARG A 71 92.03 45.09 2.82
N SER A 72 93.06 45.71 3.40
CA SER A 72 92.97 47.06 3.97
C SER A 72 92.69 48.12 2.90
N TYR A 73 93.33 48.02 1.74
CA TYR A 73 93.07 48.91 0.60
C TYR A 73 91.64 48.76 0.06
N LEU A 74 91.13 47.54 -0.09
CA LEU A 74 89.73 47.29 -0.47
C LEU A 74 88.73 47.87 0.54
N LYS A 75 89.05 47.82 1.83
CA LYS A 75 88.22 48.44 2.88
C LYS A 75 88.17 49.96 2.72
N HIS A 76 89.30 50.61 2.49
CA HIS A 76 89.36 52.06 2.24
C HIS A 76 88.61 52.47 0.96
N LEU A 77 88.75 51.70 -0.13
CA LEU A 77 88.00 51.96 -1.36
C LEU A 77 86.48 51.86 -1.13
N LYS A 78 86.01 50.83 -0.41
CA LYS A 78 84.60 50.70 -0.07
C LYS A 78 84.13 51.81 0.87
N GLU A 79 84.95 52.23 1.83
CA GLU A 79 84.65 53.36 2.71
C GLU A 79 84.47 54.67 1.95
N ALA A 80 85.25 54.90 0.89
CA ALA A 80 85.06 56.07 0.03
C ALA A 80 83.74 56.02 -0.78
N VAL A 81 83.26 54.83 -1.12
CA VAL A 81 82.01 54.63 -1.90
C VAL A 81 80.75 54.64 -1.01
N LYS A 82 80.88 54.30 0.29
CA LYS A 82 79.75 54.25 1.24
C LYS A 82 78.89 55.52 1.28
N PRO A 83 79.44 56.75 1.34
CA PRO A 83 78.62 57.96 1.35
C PRO A 83 77.76 58.11 0.08
N ALA A 84 78.30 57.71 -1.07
CA ALA A 84 77.54 57.73 -2.32
C ALA A 84 76.44 56.65 -2.35
N GLU A 85 76.72 55.46 -1.84
CA GLU A 85 75.70 54.40 -1.67
C GLU A 85 74.58 54.81 -0.70
N GLU A 86 74.95 55.43 0.42
CA GLU A 86 74.00 55.91 1.42
C GLU A 86 73.13 57.05 0.88
N GLU A 87 73.70 58.01 0.16
CA GLU A 87 72.94 59.10 -0.46
C GLU A 87 72.04 58.58 -1.59
N LEU A 88 72.50 57.64 -2.42
CA LEU A 88 71.64 56.98 -3.42
C LEU A 88 70.46 56.27 -2.76
N ARG A 89 70.72 55.54 -1.67
CA ARG A 89 69.65 54.84 -0.92
C ARG A 89 68.67 55.82 -0.31
N ARG A 90 69.16 56.94 0.23
CA ARG A 90 68.31 58.03 0.73
C ARG A 90 67.46 58.60 -0.40
N PHE A 91 68.08 58.97 -1.53
CA PHE A 91 67.39 59.51 -2.70
C PHE A 91 66.26 58.60 -3.18
N THR A 92 66.52 57.29 -3.38
CA THR A 92 65.49 56.35 -3.82
C THR A 92 64.32 56.27 -2.82
N ARG A 93 64.62 56.21 -1.52
CA ARG A 93 63.57 56.18 -0.47
C ARG A 93 62.73 57.46 -0.45
N GLU A 94 63.36 58.62 -0.59
CA GLU A 94 62.64 59.90 -0.66
C GLU A 94 61.78 59.97 -1.93
N CYS A 95 62.30 59.51 -3.08
CA CYS A 95 61.51 59.43 -4.31
C CYS A 95 60.30 58.49 -4.17
N ASP A 96 60.46 57.33 -3.53
CA ASP A 96 59.34 56.42 -3.26
C ASP A 96 58.32 57.06 -2.31
N ALA A 97 58.77 57.73 -1.25
CA ALA A 97 57.89 58.45 -0.33
C ALA A 97 57.10 59.57 -1.03
N ILE A 98 57.75 60.33 -1.92
CA ILE A 98 57.10 61.38 -2.73
C ILE A 98 56.06 60.74 -3.67
N ARG A 99 56.40 59.65 -4.36
CA ARG A 99 55.45 58.93 -5.23
C ARG A 99 54.23 58.48 -4.44
N ASP A 100 54.44 57.84 -3.29
CA ASP A 100 53.36 57.31 -2.47
C ASP A 100 52.49 58.44 -1.90
N ALA A 101 53.09 59.58 -1.54
CA ALA A 101 52.34 60.77 -1.14
C ALA A 101 51.49 61.37 -2.28
N ILE A 102 51.98 61.35 -3.53
CA ILE A 102 51.22 61.77 -4.71
C ILE A 102 50.05 60.81 -4.99
N LEU A 103 50.25 59.51 -4.77
CA LEU A 103 49.22 58.49 -4.99
C LEU A 103 48.16 58.46 -3.86
N LYS A 104 48.53 58.90 -2.66
CA LYS A 104 47.67 58.82 -1.46
C LYS A 104 46.29 59.47 -1.62
N PRO A 105 46.14 60.71 -2.12
CA PRO A 105 44.83 61.33 -2.32
C PRO A 105 43.92 60.54 -3.27
N ARG A 106 44.50 59.91 -4.31
CA ARG A 106 43.75 59.07 -5.24
C ARG A 106 43.25 57.80 -4.56
N ALA A 107 44.10 57.13 -3.79
CA ALA A 107 43.72 55.93 -3.04
C ALA A 107 42.63 56.24 -2.00
N GLU A 108 42.74 57.36 -1.27
CA GLU A 108 41.72 57.82 -0.33
C GLU A 108 40.39 58.14 -1.03
N TRP A 109 40.44 58.79 -2.19
CA TRP A 109 39.25 59.07 -2.98
C TRP A 109 38.57 57.81 -3.53
N GLU A 110 39.35 56.84 -4.03
CA GLU A 110 38.83 55.55 -4.50
C GLU A 110 38.18 54.77 -3.35
N ALA A 111 38.82 54.72 -2.18
CA ALA A 111 38.27 54.10 -0.98
C ALA A 111 36.98 54.78 -0.48
N GLU A 112 36.92 56.12 -0.53
CA GLU A 112 35.71 56.86 -0.17
C GLU A 112 34.58 56.63 -1.19
N ARG A 113 34.90 56.56 -2.49
CA ARG A 113 33.92 56.19 -3.52
C ARG A 113 33.37 54.78 -3.31
N GLU A 114 34.21 53.83 -2.93
CA GLU A 114 33.80 52.47 -2.62
C GLU A 114 32.89 52.44 -1.38
N ARG A 115 33.21 53.19 -0.33
CA ARG A 115 32.34 53.33 0.85
C ARG A 115 30.99 53.94 0.51
N ILE A 116 30.97 55.01 -0.28
CA ILE A 116 29.71 55.64 -0.73
C ILE A 116 28.91 54.67 -1.59
N ALA A 117 29.56 53.91 -2.48
CA ALA A 117 28.87 52.91 -3.31
C ALA A 117 28.30 51.77 -2.46
N ALA A 118 29.07 51.25 -1.50
CA ALA A 118 28.62 50.23 -0.56
C ALA A 118 27.47 50.72 0.33
N ALA A 119 27.54 51.96 0.84
CA ALA A 119 26.48 52.57 1.62
C ALA A 119 25.19 52.73 0.80
N LYS A 120 25.30 53.22 -0.44
CA LYS A 120 24.16 53.34 -1.36
C LYS A 120 23.55 51.98 -1.70
N ALA A 121 24.38 50.96 -1.94
CA ALA A 121 23.90 49.60 -2.20
C ALA A 121 23.17 49.03 -0.98
N ALA A 122 23.68 49.25 0.23
CA ALA A 122 23.02 48.83 1.46
C ALA A 122 21.70 49.58 1.72
N GLU A 123 21.63 50.88 1.40
CA GLU A 123 20.40 51.66 1.50
C GLU A 123 19.35 51.19 0.49
N GLN A 124 19.75 50.96 -0.77
CA GLN A 124 18.87 50.40 -1.80
C GLN A 124 18.32 49.02 -1.42
N GLU A 125 19.16 48.18 -0.81
CA GLU A 125 18.74 46.87 -0.32
C GLU A 125 17.69 46.99 0.80
N LYS A 126 17.92 47.89 1.76
CA LYS A 126 16.95 48.16 2.83
C LYS A 126 15.61 48.65 2.27
N LEU A 127 15.65 49.60 1.33
CA LEU A 127 14.45 50.10 0.67
C LEU A 127 13.71 49.00 -0.09
N ARG A 128 14.43 48.08 -0.74
CA ARG A 128 13.83 46.93 -1.43
C ARG A 128 13.12 46.00 -0.46
N ILE A 129 13.77 45.66 0.66
CA ILE A 129 13.19 44.81 1.71
C ILE A 129 11.96 45.48 2.32
N GLU A 130 12.04 46.78 2.61
CA GLU A 130 10.92 47.54 3.16
C GLU A 130 9.74 47.61 2.18
N ALA A 131 9.99 47.84 0.89
CA ALA A 131 8.96 47.83 -0.15
C ALA A 131 8.31 46.44 -0.29
N GLU A 132 9.10 45.37 -0.24
CA GLU A 132 8.60 43.99 -0.26
C GLU A 132 7.75 43.67 0.97
N GLN A 133 8.18 44.09 2.17
CA GLN A 133 7.40 43.93 3.40
C GLN A 133 6.09 44.72 3.36
N LEU A 134 6.10 45.95 2.84
CA LEU A 134 4.89 46.76 2.69
C LEU A 134 3.90 46.10 1.71
N ALA A 135 4.40 45.61 0.57
CA ALA A 135 3.58 44.90 -0.41
C ALA A 135 2.99 43.61 0.18
N ALA A 136 3.79 42.82 0.90
CA ALA A 136 3.34 41.61 1.58
C ALA A 136 2.28 41.92 2.66
N ALA A 137 2.47 43.01 3.43
CA ALA A 137 1.50 43.46 4.42
C ALA A 137 0.17 43.91 3.77
N GLU A 138 0.23 44.59 2.62
CA GLU A 138 -0.97 44.99 1.88
C GLU A 138 -1.73 43.77 1.34
N VAL A 139 -1.02 42.78 0.77
CA VAL A 139 -1.62 41.52 0.31
C VAL A 139 -2.29 40.79 1.47
N LEU A 140 -1.61 40.67 2.62
CA LEU A 140 -2.16 40.03 3.80
C LEU A 140 -3.38 40.77 4.34
N ARG A 141 -3.41 42.11 4.28
CA ARG A 141 -4.58 42.90 4.68
C ARG A 141 -5.79 42.60 3.79
N LYS A 142 -5.60 42.59 2.47
CA LYS A 142 -6.66 42.26 1.50
C LYS A 142 -7.16 40.82 1.69
N GLN A 143 -6.26 39.88 1.93
CA GLN A 143 -6.65 38.49 2.23
C GLN A 143 -7.52 38.40 3.48
N LYS A 144 -7.13 39.08 4.57
CA LYS A 144 -7.95 39.12 5.80
C LYS A 144 -9.34 39.71 5.58
N GLU A 145 -9.46 40.74 4.75
CA GLU A 145 -10.75 41.34 4.40
C GLU A 145 -11.63 40.32 3.65
N VAL A 146 -11.08 39.63 2.64
CA VAL A 146 -11.79 38.60 1.88
C VAL A 146 -12.17 37.40 2.76
N ASP A 147 -11.25 36.91 3.58
CA ASP A 147 -11.50 35.79 4.49
C ASP A 147 -12.59 36.14 5.51
N HIS A 148 -12.62 37.39 5.98
CA HIS A 148 -13.65 37.88 6.88
C HIS A 148 -15.03 37.92 6.21
N GLU A 149 -15.12 38.45 4.99
CA GLU A 149 -16.36 38.45 4.22
C GLU A 149 -16.87 37.03 3.96
N LEU A 150 -15.96 36.12 3.59
CA LEU A 150 -16.29 34.71 3.39
C LEU A 150 -16.81 34.06 4.67
N ALA A 151 -16.17 34.32 5.82
CA ALA A 151 -16.63 33.81 7.11
C ALA A 151 -18.04 34.30 7.47
N LEU A 152 -18.37 35.56 7.19
CA LEU A 152 -19.72 36.10 7.40
C LEU A 152 -20.75 35.41 6.49
N LEU A 153 -20.41 35.17 5.22
CA LEU A 153 -21.27 34.47 4.28
C LEU A 153 -21.50 33.02 4.71
N MET A 154 -20.44 32.32 5.14
CA MET A 154 -20.54 30.95 5.66
C MET A 154 -21.42 30.88 6.91
N ASN A 155 -21.27 31.81 7.86
CA ASN A 155 -22.14 31.87 9.03
C ASN A 155 -23.60 32.06 8.62
N THR A 156 -23.86 32.97 7.68
CA THR A 156 -25.22 33.20 7.16
C THR A 156 -25.78 31.93 6.50
N GLN A 157 -24.95 31.17 5.80
CA GLN A 157 -25.36 29.90 5.21
C GLN A 157 -25.66 28.85 6.28
N PHE A 158 -24.82 28.71 7.31
CA PHE A 158 -25.11 27.81 8.43
C PHE A 158 -26.42 28.15 9.14
N ASP A 159 -26.69 29.44 9.35
CA ASP A 159 -27.94 29.89 9.96
C ASP A 159 -29.16 29.52 9.10
N ARG A 160 -29.05 29.66 7.77
CA ARG A 160 -30.10 29.25 6.81
C ARG A 160 -30.30 27.74 6.81
N ASP A 161 -29.22 26.98 6.70
CA ASP A 161 -29.29 25.51 6.68
C ASP A 161 -29.87 24.97 7.99
N ALA A 162 -29.54 25.60 9.13
CA ALA A 162 -30.14 25.28 10.43
C ALA A 162 -31.64 25.61 10.46
N ALA A 163 -32.05 26.77 9.94
CA ALA A 163 -33.45 27.17 9.84
C ALA A 163 -34.25 26.23 8.91
N ASP A 164 -33.68 25.86 7.76
CA ASP A 164 -34.29 24.93 6.81
C ASP A 164 -34.42 23.53 7.40
N ALA A 165 -33.39 23.05 8.13
CA ALA A 165 -33.45 21.77 8.84
C ALA A 165 -34.52 21.78 9.95
N GLN A 166 -34.66 22.89 10.69
CA GLN A 166 -35.72 23.04 11.68
C GLN A 166 -37.12 23.05 11.03
N ALA A 167 -37.28 23.79 9.92
CA ALA A 167 -38.53 23.84 9.17
C ALA A 167 -38.91 22.46 8.60
N GLU A 168 -37.95 21.70 8.09
CA GLU A 168 -38.20 20.34 7.58
C GLU A 168 -38.55 19.37 8.72
N ALA A 169 -37.88 19.46 9.86
CA ALA A 169 -38.23 18.68 11.04
C ALA A 169 -39.65 19.01 11.56
N GLU A 170 -40.06 20.29 11.51
CA GLU A 170 -41.41 20.70 11.86
C GLU A 170 -42.45 20.17 10.86
N ARG A 171 -42.17 20.24 9.55
CA ARG A 171 -43.03 19.64 8.52
C ARG A 171 -43.22 18.14 8.72
N GLN A 172 -42.16 17.42 9.04
CA GLN A 172 -42.22 15.99 9.33
C GLN A 172 -43.05 15.71 10.58
N ARG A 173 -42.95 16.53 11.63
CA ARG A 173 -43.80 16.41 12.82
C ARG A 173 -45.27 16.64 12.50
N ILE A 174 -45.58 17.69 11.74
CA ILE A 174 -46.96 18.00 11.32
C ILE A 174 -47.51 16.85 10.47
N ALA A 175 -46.76 16.36 9.48
CA ALA A 175 -47.17 15.24 8.63
C ALA A 175 -47.43 13.96 9.44
N HIS A 176 -46.57 13.66 10.41
CA HIS A 176 -46.77 12.52 11.30
C HIS A 176 -48.01 12.68 12.20
N GLU A 177 -48.24 13.88 12.75
CA GLU A 177 -49.43 14.16 13.55
C GLU A 177 -50.71 14.08 12.71
N GLU A 178 -50.69 14.57 11.47
CA GLU A 178 -51.78 14.40 10.51
C GLU A 178 -52.04 12.92 10.18
N GLU A 179 -50.99 12.13 10.00
CA GLU A 179 -51.12 10.70 9.74
C GLU A 179 -51.73 9.96 10.94
N ILE A 180 -51.30 10.29 12.17
CA ILE A 180 -51.92 9.78 13.40
C ILE A 180 -53.40 10.18 13.46
N LYS A 181 -53.75 11.43 13.14
CA LYS A 181 -55.14 11.90 13.09
C LYS A 181 -55.95 11.11 12.06
N ARG A 182 -55.40 10.87 10.86
CA ARG A 182 -56.05 10.05 9.82
C ARG A 182 -56.25 8.61 10.27
N GLN A 183 -55.24 8.01 10.89
CA GLN A 183 -55.33 6.66 11.45
C GLN A 183 -56.38 6.59 12.56
N ALA A 184 -56.46 7.60 13.43
CA ALA A 184 -57.48 7.67 14.47
C ALA A 184 -58.90 7.80 13.90
N VAL A 185 -59.09 8.62 12.85
CA VAL A 185 -60.38 8.76 12.15
C VAL A 185 -60.75 7.45 11.43
N GLU A 186 -59.81 6.82 10.76
CA GLU A 186 -60.03 5.54 10.06
C GLU A 186 -60.34 4.42 11.05
N GLN A 187 -59.61 4.35 12.18
CA GLN A 187 -59.88 3.40 13.24
C GLN A 187 -61.28 3.62 13.84
N ALA A 188 -61.65 4.87 14.12
CA ALA A 188 -63.01 5.19 14.60
C ALA A 188 -64.09 4.79 13.58
N ARG A 189 -63.82 4.92 12.27
CA ARG A 189 -64.72 4.46 11.21
C ARG A 189 -64.85 2.94 11.18
N ILE A 190 -63.72 2.22 11.27
CA ILE A 190 -63.70 0.75 11.31
C ILE A 190 -64.43 0.25 12.55
N ASP A 191 -64.18 0.85 13.72
CA ASP A 191 -64.85 0.49 14.97
C ASP A 191 -66.36 0.76 14.89
N ALA A 192 -66.78 1.90 14.32
CA ALA A 192 -68.20 2.18 14.09
C ALA A 192 -68.86 1.22 13.07
N GLU A 193 -68.13 0.82 12.01
CA GLU A 193 -68.63 -0.17 11.05
C GLU A 193 -68.74 -1.56 11.69
N GLN A 194 -67.78 -1.95 12.54
CA GLN A 194 -67.84 -3.19 13.30
C GLN A 194 -69.00 -3.20 14.29
N GLU A 195 -69.23 -2.10 15.00
CA GLU A 195 -70.36 -2.00 15.93
C GLU A 195 -71.70 -2.04 15.18
N ALA A 196 -71.81 -1.35 14.05
CA ALA A 196 -73.00 -1.44 13.19
C ALA A 196 -73.23 -2.85 12.62
N LYS A 197 -72.16 -3.62 12.34
CA LYS A 197 -72.28 -5.04 11.94
C LYS A 197 -72.75 -5.90 13.11
N ARG A 198 -72.19 -5.72 14.31
CA ARG A 198 -72.62 -6.43 15.52
C ARG A 198 -74.08 -6.14 15.83
N GLU A 199 -74.53 -4.90 15.76
CA GLU A 199 -75.93 -4.53 15.98
C GLU A 199 -76.87 -5.15 14.93
N ARG A 200 -76.44 -5.22 13.66
CA ARG A 200 -77.19 -5.93 12.61
C ARG A 200 -77.26 -7.44 12.85
N GLU A 201 -76.16 -8.06 13.27
CA GLU A 201 -76.11 -9.48 13.60
C GLU A 201 -76.98 -9.80 14.82
N GLU A 202 -76.94 -8.98 15.87
CA GLU A 202 -77.82 -9.11 17.03
C GLU A 202 -79.30 -8.91 16.66
N SER A 203 -79.61 -7.93 15.82
CA SER A 203 -80.96 -7.71 15.31
C SER A 203 -81.45 -8.90 14.49
N ALA A 204 -80.60 -9.44 13.61
CA ALA A 204 -80.91 -10.63 12.82
C ALA A 204 -81.12 -11.87 13.70
N GLN A 205 -80.35 -12.03 14.78
CA GLN A 205 -80.55 -13.10 15.76
C GLN A 205 -81.86 -12.94 16.53
N ARG A 206 -82.22 -11.72 16.92
CA ARG A 206 -83.51 -11.43 17.58
C ARG A 206 -84.69 -11.69 16.65
N GLU A 207 -84.59 -11.30 15.38
CA GLU A 207 -85.62 -11.57 14.38
C GLU A 207 -85.76 -13.08 14.08
N ALA A 208 -84.65 -13.81 13.99
CA ALA A 208 -84.66 -15.26 13.83
C ALA A 208 -85.29 -15.97 15.05
N ALA A 209 -84.99 -15.50 16.26
CA ALA A 209 -85.58 -16.03 17.50
C ALA A 209 -87.09 -15.77 17.58
N LEU A 210 -87.57 -14.63 17.08
CA LEU A 210 -89.00 -14.32 17.02
C LEU A 210 -89.72 -15.19 15.96
N LYS A 211 -89.11 -15.39 14.79
CA LYS A 211 -89.66 -16.27 13.74
C LYS A 211 -89.80 -17.71 14.21
N LEU A 212 -88.81 -18.24 14.94
CA LEU A 212 -88.88 -19.59 15.49
C LEU A 212 -90.03 -19.76 16.49
N LYS A 213 -90.37 -18.72 17.27
CA LYS A 213 -91.50 -18.77 18.21
C LYS A 213 -92.86 -18.78 17.49
N VAL A 214 -93.02 -17.97 16.45
CA VAL A 214 -94.26 -17.94 15.65
C VAL A 214 -94.49 -19.30 14.96
N GLU A 215 -93.44 -19.91 14.42
CA GLU A 215 -93.53 -21.22 13.77
C GLU A 215 -93.92 -22.35 14.74
N GLN A 216 -93.49 -22.30 16.00
CA GLN A 216 -93.88 -23.26 17.03
C GLN A 216 -95.36 -23.15 17.42
N GLU A 217 -95.91 -21.93 17.44
CA GLU A 217 -97.33 -21.70 17.78
C GLU A 217 -98.29 -22.12 16.65
N GLU A 218 -97.88 -22.00 15.38
CA GLU A 218 -98.67 -22.49 14.24
C GLU A 218 -98.73 -24.03 14.20
N ARG A 219 -97.61 -24.71 14.50
CA ARG A 219 -97.56 -26.17 14.54
C ARG A 219 -98.46 -26.78 15.63
N ALA A 220 -98.65 -26.08 16.75
CA ALA A 220 -99.51 -26.55 17.85
C ALA A 220 -101.02 -26.50 17.52
N LYS A 221 -101.47 -25.64 16.60
CA LYS A 221 -102.89 -25.54 16.22
C LYS A 221 -103.32 -26.63 15.24
N ILE A 222 -102.42 -27.06 14.35
CA ILE A 222 -102.70 -28.06 13.31
C ILE A 222 -102.84 -29.48 13.91
N GLU A 223 -102.21 -29.75 15.05
CA GLU A 223 -102.22 -31.08 15.68
C GLU A 223 -103.55 -31.43 16.39
N VAL A 224 -104.35 -30.43 16.78
CA VAL A 224 -105.65 -30.64 17.45
C VAL A 224 -106.75 -31.00 16.44
N GLU A 225 -106.68 -30.47 15.22
CA GLU A 225 -107.69 -30.66 14.18
C GLU A 225 -107.58 -32.02 13.48
N GLN A 226 -106.37 -32.60 13.41
CA GLN A 226 -106.13 -33.89 12.75
C GLN A 226 -106.47 -35.14 13.60
N LYS A 227 -106.74 -35.00 14.91
CA LYS A 227 -107.09 -36.14 15.78
C LYS A 227 -108.54 -36.61 15.63
N ALA A 228 -109.47 -35.76 15.20
CA ALA A 228 -110.89 -36.12 15.05
C ALA A 228 -111.20 -36.90 13.75
N GLU A 229 -110.35 -36.83 12.72
CA GLU A 229 -110.58 -37.47 11.42
C GLU A 229 -109.94 -38.86 11.30
N ARG A 230 -108.96 -39.19 12.16
CA ARG A 230 -108.20 -40.46 12.09
C ARG A 230 -108.92 -41.68 12.67
N GLU A 231 -109.89 -41.52 13.58
CA GLU A 231 -110.61 -42.66 14.17
C GLU A 231 -111.59 -43.37 13.22
N LYS A 232 -112.01 -42.75 12.11
CA LYS A 232 -112.95 -43.37 11.15
C LYS A 232 -112.30 -44.12 9.98
N LYS A 233 -110.99 -43.96 9.75
CA LYS A 233 -110.28 -44.59 8.61
C LYS A 233 -109.41 -45.79 8.99
N GLU A 234 -109.04 -45.96 10.25
CA GLU A 234 -108.13 -47.05 10.69
C GLU A 234 -108.78 -48.45 10.79
N ALA A 235 -110.10 -48.58 10.69
CA ALA A 235 -110.77 -49.89 10.75
C ALA A 235 -110.85 -50.62 9.39
N SER A 236 -110.79 -49.90 8.26
CA SER A 236 -110.94 -50.50 6.92
C SER A 236 -109.60 -50.81 6.23
N GLU A 237 -108.50 -50.21 6.65
CA GLU A 237 -107.20 -50.35 6.00
C GLU A 237 -106.36 -51.54 6.51
N LYS A 238 -106.71 -52.14 7.65
CA LYS A 238 -105.95 -53.27 8.23
C LYS A 238 -106.10 -54.60 7.46
N VAL A 239 -107.21 -54.83 6.75
CA VAL A 239 -107.44 -56.11 6.05
C VAL A 239 -106.80 -56.16 4.65
N GLU A 240 -106.59 -54.99 4.02
CA GLU A 240 -105.98 -54.89 2.69
C GLU A 240 -104.44 -54.79 2.75
N ARG A 241 -103.87 -54.34 3.88
CA ARG A 241 -102.42 -54.27 4.11
C ARG A 241 -101.78 -55.64 4.31
N ASP A 242 -102.46 -56.57 4.98
CA ASP A 242 -101.90 -57.90 5.29
C ASP A 242 -101.79 -58.83 4.07
N LYS A 243 -102.51 -58.55 2.97
CA LYS A 243 -102.40 -59.33 1.71
C LYS A 243 -101.35 -58.80 0.73
N LYS A 244 -100.98 -57.52 0.80
CA LYS A 244 -99.97 -56.91 -0.08
C LYS A 244 -98.55 -56.98 0.48
N GLU A 245 -98.37 -56.91 1.80
CA GLU A 245 -97.04 -57.02 2.42
C GLU A 245 -96.40 -58.42 2.33
N ALA A 246 -97.18 -59.48 2.11
CA ALA A 246 -96.65 -60.85 1.97
C ALA A 246 -96.08 -61.14 0.56
N LEU A 247 -96.56 -60.44 -0.47
CA LEU A 247 -96.07 -60.60 -1.85
C LEU A 247 -94.85 -59.72 -2.13
N GLU A 248 -94.80 -58.51 -1.57
CA GLU A 248 -93.64 -57.60 -1.73
C GLU A 248 -92.40 -58.06 -0.96
N ARG A 249 -92.56 -58.71 0.21
CA ARG A 249 -91.42 -59.30 0.95
C ARG A 249 -90.78 -60.49 0.21
N ALA A 250 -91.54 -61.26 -0.57
CA ALA A 250 -91.02 -62.38 -1.35
C ALA A 250 -90.31 -61.95 -2.67
N GLU A 251 -90.61 -60.76 -3.20
CA GLU A 251 -89.89 -60.16 -4.33
C GLU A 251 -88.62 -59.40 -3.88
N GLN A 252 -88.67 -58.71 -2.74
CA GLN A 252 -87.51 -57.99 -2.19
C GLN A 252 -86.40 -58.93 -1.73
N GLU A 253 -86.70 -60.08 -1.11
CA GLU A 253 -85.67 -61.07 -0.75
C GLU A 253 -85.00 -61.72 -1.98
N LYS A 254 -85.70 -61.84 -3.12
CA LYS A 254 -85.10 -62.35 -4.37
C LYS A 254 -84.25 -61.31 -5.09
N GLN A 255 -84.60 -60.03 -5.01
CA GLN A 255 -83.82 -58.95 -5.61
C GLN A 255 -82.58 -58.59 -4.77
N ASP A 256 -82.65 -58.67 -3.44
CA ASP A 256 -81.49 -58.46 -2.56
C ASP A 256 -80.47 -59.61 -2.62
N ALA A 257 -80.92 -60.85 -2.85
CA ALA A 257 -80.00 -61.97 -3.10
C ALA A 257 -79.21 -61.81 -4.41
N ILE A 258 -79.86 -61.34 -5.48
CA ILE A 258 -79.21 -61.10 -6.79
C ILE A 258 -78.28 -59.89 -6.73
N ALA A 259 -78.65 -58.82 -6.02
CA ALA A 259 -77.81 -57.64 -5.84
C ALA A 259 -76.58 -57.90 -4.94
N ALA A 260 -76.70 -58.76 -3.92
CA ALA A 260 -75.57 -59.18 -3.10
C ALA A 260 -74.61 -60.13 -3.84
N GLU A 261 -75.12 -61.01 -4.71
CA GLU A 261 -74.31 -61.87 -5.59
C GLU A 261 -73.54 -61.03 -6.62
N GLN A 262 -74.18 -60.03 -7.24
CA GLN A 262 -73.54 -59.13 -8.21
C GLN A 262 -72.49 -58.22 -7.57
N ARG A 263 -72.71 -57.72 -6.35
CA ARG A 263 -71.67 -56.95 -5.61
C ARG A 263 -70.47 -57.81 -5.24
N LYS A 264 -70.69 -59.08 -4.83
CA LYS A 264 -69.59 -60.02 -4.58
C LYS A 264 -68.83 -60.39 -5.85
N GLN A 265 -69.52 -60.54 -6.99
CA GLN A 265 -68.87 -60.79 -8.28
C GLN A 265 -68.08 -59.57 -8.76
N GLN A 266 -68.60 -58.35 -8.60
CA GLN A 266 -67.87 -57.11 -8.95
C GLN A 266 -66.66 -56.88 -8.05
N GLU A 267 -66.74 -57.13 -6.74
CA GLU A 267 -65.57 -57.05 -5.86
C GLU A 267 -64.54 -58.15 -6.14
N ALA A 268 -64.97 -59.37 -6.49
CA ALA A 268 -64.08 -60.44 -6.89
C ALA A 268 -63.39 -60.15 -8.24
N GLU A 269 -64.11 -59.56 -9.20
CA GLU A 269 -63.56 -59.18 -10.50
C GLU A 269 -62.60 -57.98 -10.38
N GLN A 270 -62.91 -56.99 -9.54
CA GLN A 270 -61.99 -55.89 -9.22
C GLN A 270 -60.74 -56.37 -8.48
N ARG A 271 -60.85 -57.34 -7.57
CA ARG A 271 -59.67 -57.98 -6.95
C ARG A 271 -58.84 -58.77 -7.94
N ARG A 272 -59.46 -59.47 -8.91
CA ARG A 272 -58.73 -60.16 -9.98
C ARG A 272 -58.02 -59.19 -10.92
N LEU A 273 -58.66 -58.08 -11.28
CA LEU A 273 -58.04 -57.02 -12.09
C LEU A 273 -56.91 -56.29 -11.35
N ALA A 274 -57.04 -56.11 -10.03
CA ALA A 274 -55.97 -55.53 -9.20
C ALA A 274 -54.78 -56.49 -9.04
N GLU A 275 -55.03 -57.79 -8.87
CA GLU A 275 -53.99 -58.82 -8.79
C GLU A 275 -53.30 -59.02 -10.15
N GLU A 276 -54.04 -59.00 -11.26
CA GLU A 276 -53.47 -59.09 -12.62
C GLU A 276 -52.61 -57.86 -12.96
N LYS A 277 -52.98 -56.66 -12.49
CA LYS A 277 -52.14 -55.46 -12.59
C LYS A 277 -50.87 -55.58 -11.76
N ARG A 278 -50.93 -56.12 -10.55
CA ARG A 278 -49.73 -56.40 -9.73
C ARG A 278 -48.79 -57.41 -10.39
N ILE A 279 -49.33 -58.47 -10.99
CA ILE A 279 -48.53 -59.51 -11.66
C ILE A 279 -47.83 -58.94 -12.92
N LYS A 280 -48.49 -58.05 -13.69
CA LYS A 280 -47.86 -57.37 -14.83
C LYS A 280 -46.79 -56.37 -14.39
N ASP A 281 -47.08 -55.54 -13.39
CA ASP A 281 -46.11 -54.54 -12.89
C ASP A 281 -44.88 -55.20 -12.21
N GLU A 282 -45.05 -56.38 -11.62
CA GLU A 282 -43.94 -57.17 -11.08
C GLU A 282 -43.17 -57.93 -12.17
N ALA A 283 -43.83 -58.37 -13.24
CA ALA A 283 -43.17 -58.96 -14.41
C ALA A 283 -42.33 -57.95 -15.19
N ASP A 284 -42.82 -56.71 -15.37
CA ASP A 284 -42.10 -55.65 -16.07
C ASP A 284 -40.85 -55.19 -15.30
N LYS A 285 -40.93 -55.13 -13.96
CA LYS A 285 -39.75 -54.88 -13.10
C LYS A 285 -38.72 -56.00 -13.15
N ARG A 286 -39.15 -57.26 -13.25
CA ARG A 286 -38.23 -58.41 -13.43
C ARG A 286 -37.60 -58.43 -14.82
N ALA A 287 -38.33 -58.08 -15.87
CA ALA A 287 -37.80 -57.99 -17.24
C ALA A 287 -36.72 -56.90 -17.37
N ALA A 288 -36.97 -55.69 -16.84
CA ALA A 288 -36.00 -54.60 -16.85
C ALA A 288 -34.70 -54.93 -16.09
N ASN A 289 -34.80 -55.66 -14.97
CA ASN A 289 -33.64 -56.06 -14.19
C ASN A 289 -32.79 -57.14 -14.91
N ILE A 290 -33.43 -58.07 -15.62
CA ILE A 290 -32.72 -59.08 -16.43
C ILE A 290 -31.97 -58.43 -17.60
N GLU A 291 -32.56 -57.43 -18.24
CA GLU A 291 -31.91 -56.71 -19.35
C GLU A 291 -30.71 -55.88 -18.87
N HIS A 292 -30.83 -55.22 -17.71
CA HIS A 292 -29.72 -54.52 -17.08
C HIS A 292 -28.57 -55.46 -16.69
N GLN A 293 -28.87 -56.63 -16.09
CA GLN A 293 -27.85 -57.64 -15.76
C GLN A 293 -27.14 -58.19 -17.02
N LYS A 294 -27.87 -58.42 -18.11
CA LYS A 294 -27.27 -58.87 -19.38
C LYS A 294 -26.31 -57.83 -19.94
N ASN A 295 -26.67 -56.55 -19.91
CA ASN A 295 -25.80 -55.49 -20.39
C ASN A 295 -24.52 -55.36 -19.56
N ILE A 296 -24.62 -55.42 -18.22
CA ILE A 296 -23.44 -55.41 -17.35
C ILE A 296 -22.56 -56.63 -17.62
N ASN A 297 -23.13 -57.83 -17.73
CA ASN A 297 -22.36 -59.04 -18.00
C ASN A 297 -21.67 -58.99 -19.36
N HIS A 298 -22.33 -58.47 -20.40
CA HIS A 298 -21.68 -58.23 -21.70
C HIS A 298 -20.54 -57.21 -21.63
N GLN A 299 -20.70 -56.13 -20.86
CA GLN A 299 -19.62 -55.16 -20.65
C GLN A 299 -18.42 -55.78 -19.92
N VAL A 300 -18.66 -56.61 -18.90
CA VAL A 300 -17.61 -57.33 -18.18
C VAL A 300 -16.88 -58.33 -19.09
N ILE A 301 -17.61 -59.09 -19.91
CA ILE A 301 -17.00 -59.99 -20.91
C ILE A 301 -16.18 -59.19 -21.93
N ALA A 302 -16.67 -58.03 -22.39
CA ALA A 302 -15.94 -57.18 -23.33
C ALA A 302 -14.64 -56.60 -22.74
N ILE A 303 -14.65 -56.23 -21.45
CA ILE A 303 -13.45 -55.78 -20.72
C ILE A 303 -12.43 -56.92 -20.57
N LEU A 304 -12.89 -58.11 -20.17
CA LEU A 304 -12.03 -59.28 -20.01
C LEU A 304 -11.43 -59.75 -21.35
N THR A 305 -12.19 -59.66 -22.44
CA THR A 305 -11.70 -59.99 -23.78
C THR A 305 -10.65 -58.99 -24.28
N LYS A 306 -10.81 -57.68 -23.99
CA LYS A 306 -9.78 -56.66 -24.25
C LYS A 306 -8.49 -56.86 -23.46
N SER A 307 -8.57 -57.59 -22.35
CA SER A 307 -7.45 -57.86 -21.44
C SER A 307 -6.64 -59.11 -21.82
N GLY A 308 -6.97 -59.78 -22.94
CA GLY A 308 -6.19 -60.88 -23.51
C GLY A 308 -6.62 -62.30 -23.10
N ILE A 309 -7.79 -62.46 -22.43
CA ILE A 309 -8.36 -63.76 -22.06
C ILE A 309 -9.32 -64.23 -23.16
N SER A 310 -9.30 -65.53 -23.50
CA SER A 310 -10.21 -66.10 -24.51
C SER A 310 -11.67 -65.97 -24.10
N THR A 311 -12.56 -65.80 -25.09
CA THR A 311 -13.98 -65.52 -24.88
C THR A 311 -14.69 -66.61 -24.07
N GLU A 312 -14.29 -67.87 -24.24
CA GLU A 312 -14.84 -69.00 -23.48
C GLU A 312 -14.47 -68.93 -22.00
N CYS A 313 -13.21 -68.61 -21.68
CA CYS A 313 -12.74 -68.52 -20.30
C CYS A 313 -13.32 -67.28 -19.59
N ALA A 314 -13.52 -66.16 -20.30
CA ALA A 314 -14.19 -64.98 -19.74
C ALA A 314 -15.67 -65.24 -19.41
N GLN A 315 -16.37 -66.04 -20.23
CA GLN A 315 -17.75 -66.46 -19.96
C GLN A 315 -17.84 -67.34 -18.71
N ASP A 316 -16.95 -68.34 -18.57
CA ASP A 316 -16.93 -69.22 -17.39
C ASP A 316 -16.64 -68.46 -16.09
N CYS A 317 -15.71 -67.49 -16.13
CA CYS A 317 -15.41 -66.61 -14.99
C CYS A 317 -16.63 -65.78 -14.55
N VAL A 318 -17.38 -65.20 -15.49
CA VAL A 318 -18.59 -64.42 -15.17
C VAL A 318 -19.69 -65.34 -14.63
N ILE A 319 -19.86 -66.55 -15.18
CA ILE A 319 -20.83 -67.53 -14.68
C ILE A 319 -20.50 -67.95 -13.24
N ALA A 320 -19.22 -68.18 -12.92
CA ALA A 320 -18.79 -68.52 -11.56
C ALA A 320 -19.06 -67.38 -10.56
N ILE A 321 -18.75 -66.13 -10.93
CA ILE A 321 -19.00 -64.94 -10.08
C ILE A 321 -20.51 -64.76 -9.84
N VAL A 322 -21.34 -64.89 -10.88
CA VAL A 322 -22.79 -64.74 -10.75
C VAL A 322 -23.42 -65.87 -9.92
N LYS A 323 -22.95 -67.12 -10.07
CA LYS A 323 -23.38 -68.23 -9.22
C LYS A 323 -23.04 -67.97 -7.75
N HIS A 324 -21.80 -67.56 -7.47
CA HIS A 324 -21.35 -67.31 -6.10
C HIS A 324 -22.06 -66.10 -5.47
N GLN A 325 -22.39 -65.06 -6.25
CA GLN A 325 -23.20 -63.94 -5.76
C GLN A 325 -24.66 -64.32 -5.48
N ARG A 326 -25.28 -65.18 -6.31
CA ARG A 326 -26.64 -65.68 -6.07
C ARG A 326 -26.70 -66.59 -4.83
N GLU A 327 -25.68 -67.42 -4.63
CA GLU A 327 -25.55 -68.27 -3.44
C GLU A 327 -25.28 -67.42 -2.17
N ALA A 328 -24.46 -66.36 -2.27
CA ALA A 328 -24.23 -65.41 -1.17
C ALA A 328 -25.48 -64.58 -0.82
N ALA A 329 -26.28 -64.16 -1.82
CA ALA A 329 -27.54 -63.45 -1.59
C ALA A 329 -28.64 -64.35 -1.01
N ALA A 330 -28.65 -65.65 -1.35
CA ALA A 330 -29.57 -66.63 -0.79
C ALA A 330 -29.20 -67.10 0.64
N SER A 331 -27.95 -66.92 1.06
CA SER A 331 -27.42 -67.32 2.39
C SER A 331 -27.14 -66.16 3.35
N GLY A 332 -27.34 -64.90 2.92
CA GLY A 332 -27.23 -63.71 3.78
C GLY A 332 -25.83 -63.38 4.28
N GLN A 333 -24.77 -63.92 3.64
CA GLN A 333 -23.37 -63.70 4.03
C GLN A 333 -22.64 -62.79 3.03
N HIS A 334 -21.87 -61.83 3.53
CA HIS A 334 -21.05 -60.93 2.71
C HIS A 334 -19.81 -61.64 2.12
N PRO A 335 -19.43 -61.35 0.86
CA PRO A 335 -18.19 -61.89 0.28
C PRO A 335 -16.92 -61.29 0.93
N PRO A 336 -15.83 -62.08 1.05
CA PRO A 336 -14.65 -61.80 1.90
C PRO A 336 -13.61 -60.86 1.25
N VAL A 337 -14.03 -59.90 0.44
CA VAL A 337 -13.10 -59.02 -0.29
C VAL A 337 -13.23 -57.58 0.20
N GLN A 338 -12.34 -57.18 1.10
CA GLN A 338 -12.05 -55.77 1.39
C GLN A 338 -11.15 -55.22 0.28
N ILE A 339 -11.70 -54.36 -0.58
CA ILE A 339 -10.91 -53.50 -1.45
C ILE A 339 -10.88 -52.12 -0.78
N ASN A 340 -9.77 -51.79 -0.13
CA ASN A 340 -9.50 -50.43 0.32
C ASN A 340 -9.26 -49.54 -0.90
N TYR A 341 -10.06 -48.48 -1.02
CA TYR A 341 -9.72 -47.27 -1.77
C TYR A 341 -9.66 -46.10 -0.79
#